data_AF-A0A5N7BHH7-F1
#
_entry.id   AF-A0A5N7BHH7-F1
#
_cell.length_a   1.000
_cell.length_b   1.000
_cell.length_c   1.000
_cell.angle_alpha   90.00
_cell.angle_beta   90.00
_cell.angle_gamma   90.00
#
_symmetry.space_group_name_H-M   'P 1'
#
loop_
_entity.id
_entity.type
_entity.pdbx_description
1 polymer ?
#
loop_
_entity_poly.entity_id
_entity_poly.type
_entity_poly.pdbx_seq_one_letter_code
_entity_poly.pdbx_strand_id
1 'polypeptide(L)'
;METLLSYGVTYLITNNSTLATLAAAVYGLLLKQSAKRLSVRAILLCQSPEYSLTQSDIDEFLCSSSTRANREWTCTRTSIDEHYEGPAMRAVQISLEHESMLYDDSLRELPIRDLCNKLVGLHMFKEHRFRIVPEQASEGLDDVSRTFGSCLVLMHLRDIYERCSGNDSDDERYSDDDIFHLLRRFTNEYGVYIKSLSDEKVLEILGPIADPRFGRILNELSNGMRRGL
;
A
#
# COMPACT_ATOMS: atom_id res chain seq x y z
N MET A 1 28.59 -8.71 -19.09
CA MET A 1 29.99 -9.13 -18.81
C MET A 1 31.00 -8.28 -19.61
N GLU A 2 30.64 -7.08 -20.06
CA GLU A 2 31.51 -6.23 -20.92
C GLU A 2 31.97 -4.94 -20.22
N THR A 3 31.29 -4.51 -19.15
CA THR A 3 31.64 -3.31 -18.38
C THR A 3 32.85 -3.50 -17.45
N LEU A 4 33.16 -4.74 -17.05
CA LEU A 4 34.32 -5.06 -16.21
C LEU A 4 35.65 -4.97 -16.98
N LEU A 5 35.65 -5.21 -18.29
CA LEU A 5 36.87 -5.19 -19.12
C LEU A 5 37.33 -3.77 -19.43
N SER A 6 36.42 -2.80 -19.53
CA SER A 6 36.76 -1.40 -19.80
C SER A 6 37.48 -0.71 -18.63
N TYR A 7 37.17 -1.10 -17.38
CA TYR A 7 37.86 -0.58 -16.20
C TYR A 7 39.24 -1.22 -15.96
N GLY A 8 39.49 -2.42 -16.49
CA GLY A 8 40.78 -3.11 -16.33
C GLY A 8 41.93 -2.49 -17.14
N VAL A 9 41.64 -1.78 -18.24
CA VAL A 9 42.67 -1.26 -19.16
C VAL A 9 43.25 0.09 -18.69
N THR A 10 42.57 0.81 -17.79
CA THR A 10 43.07 2.08 -17.23
C THR A 10 43.93 1.90 -15.97
N TYR A 11 44.02 0.68 -15.42
CA TYR A 11 44.66 0.40 -14.13
C TYR A 11 46.21 0.37 -14.15
N LEU A 12 46.85 0.41 -15.32
CA LEU A 12 48.27 0.07 -15.44
C LEU A 12 49.26 1.24 -15.64
N ILE A 13 48.81 2.51 -15.65
CA ILE A 13 49.70 3.62 -16.10
C ILE A 13 49.98 4.73 -15.07
N THR A 14 49.35 4.78 -13.88
CA THR A 14 49.65 5.88 -12.93
C THR A 14 49.92 5.41 -11.51
N ASN A 15 51.21 5.44 -11.12
CA ASN A 15 51.76 4.80 -9.93
C ASN A 15 51.62 5.60 -8.61
N ASN A 16 50.71 6.57 -8.53
CA ASN A 16 50.44 7.37 -7.31
C ASN A 16 48.94 7.68 -7.06
N SER A 17 48.06 7.36 -7.99
CA SER A 17 46.61 7.61 -7.95
C SER A 17 45.81 6.39 -7.48
N THR A 18 46.45 5.24 -7.30
CA THR A 18 45.79 3.94 -7.07
C THR A 18 44.99 3.92 -5.77
N LEU A 19 45.50 4.47 -4.67
CA LEU A 19 44.82 4.41 -3.38
C LEU A 19 43.61 5.36 -3.30
N ALA A 20 43.70 6.55 -3.89
CA ALA A 20 42.58 7.49 -3.98
C ALA A 20 41.49 6.99 -4.94
N THR A 21 41.88 6.35 -6.05
CA THR A 21 40.94 5.79 -7.04
C THR A 21 40.26 4.52 -6.50
N LEU A 22 40.99 3.70 -5.76
CA LEU A 22 40.46 2.50 -5.10
C LEU A 22 39.57 2.90 -3.91
N ALA A 23 39.95 3.93 -3.15
CA ALA A 23 39.08 4.54 -2.15
C ALA A 23 37.81 5.13 -2.79
N ALA A 24 37.90 5.85 -3.92
CA ALA A 24 36.73 6.36 -4.63
C ALA A 24 35.86 5.24 -5.23
N ALA A 25 36.46 4.13 -5.68
CA ALA A 25 35.74 2.96 -6.18
C ALA A 25 35.03 2.21 -5.04
N VAL A 26 35.69 2.03 -3.89
CA VAL A 26 35.11 1.43 -2.68
C VAL A 26 34.04 2.36 -2.10
N TYR A 27 34.28 3.67 -2.06
CA TYR A 27 33.31 4.67 -1.61
C TYR A 27 32.12 4.74 -2.57
N GLY A 28 32.35 4.65 -3.89
CA GLY A 28 31.30 4.56 -4.90
C GLY A 28 30.50 3.25 -4.85
N LEU A 29 31.13 2.14 -4.47
CA LEU A 29 30.47 0.84 -4.22
C LEU A 29 29.71 0.82 -2.89
N LEU A 30 30.22 1.45 -1.84
CA LEU A 30 29.57 1.56 -0.53
C LEU A 30 28.43 2.60 -0.52
N LEU A 31 28.57 3.70 -1.27
CA LEU A 31 27.50 4.69 -1.48
C LEU A 31 26.44 4.21 -2.48
N LYS A 32 26.80 3.34 -3.43
CA LYS A 32 25.82 2.52 -4.15
C LYS A 32 25.30 1.41 -3.23
N GLN A 33 24.64 1.79 -2.14
CA GLN A 33 23.56 0.94 -1.68
C GLN A 33 22.68 0.66 -2.90
N SER A 34 22.46 -0.61 -3.22
CA SER A 34 21.54 -1.00 -4.28
C SER A 34 20.25 -0.28 -4.00
N ALA A 35 19.88 0.67 -4.87
CA ALA A 35 18.75 1.53 -4.63
C ALA A 35 17.52 0.64 -4.45
N LYS A 36 17.04 0.55 -3.20
CA LYS A 36 15.93 -0.33 -2.84
C LYS A 36 14.72 0.21 -3.60
N ARG A 37 14.07 -0.64 -4.39
CA ARG A 37 12.84 -0.26 -5.07
C ARG A 37 11.74 -0.05 -4.06
N LEU A 38 10.80 0.83 -4.41
CA LEU A 38 9.61 1.03 -3.62
C LEU A 38 8.80 -0.27 -3.60
N SER A 39 8.57 -0.82 -2.42
CA SER A 39 7.78 -2.02 -2.24
C SER A 39 6.83 -1.88 -1.05
N VAL A 40 5.67 -2.50 -1.18
CA VAL A 40 4.62 -2.51 -0.17
C VAL A 40 4.13 -3.94 0.06
N ARG A 41 3.68 -4.22 1.29
CA ARG A 41 3.10 -5.51 1.66
C ARG A 41 1.62 -5.36 1.91
N ALA A 42 0.85 -6.31 1.40
CA ALA A 42 -0.60 -6.35 1.57
C ALA A 42 -1.08 -7.78 1.79
N ILE A 43 -2.33 -7.93 2.21
CA ILE A 43 -2.99 -9.20 2.46
C ILE A 43 -4.23 -9.27 1.58
N LEU A 44 -4.34 -10.34 0.79
CA LEU A 44 -5.55 -10.72 0.08
C LEU A 44 -6.41 -11.57 1.01
N LEU A 45 -7.55 -11.02 1.43
CA LEU A 45 -8.56 -11.73 2.19
C LEU A 45 -9.55 -12.37 1.23
N CYS A 46 -9.42 -13.68 1.02
CA CYS A 46 -10.25 -14.44 0.13
C CYS A 46 -11.53 -14.90 0.82
N GLN A 47 -12.66 -14.67 0.16
CA GLN A 47 -13.98 -15.11 0.60
C GLN A 47 -14.39 -16.44 -0.06
N SER A 48 -13.68 -16.84 -1.12
CA SER A 48 -13.87 -18.13 -1.79
C SER A 48 -13.25 -19.28 -0.97
N PRO A 49 -13.87 -20.47 -0.96
CA PRO A 49 -13.39 -21.63 -0.18
C PRO A 49 -12.07 -22.20 -0.71
N GLU A 50 -11.83 -22.08 -2.01
CA GLU A 50 -10.58 -22.44 -2.67
C GLU A 50 -9.85 -21.18 -3.13
N TYR A 51 -8.54 -21.15 -2.93
CA TYR A 51 -7.66 -20.12 -3.46
C TYR A 51 -6.70 -20.76 -4.45
N SER A 52 -6.74 -20.30 -5.70
CA SER A 52 -5.83 -20.76 -6.76
C SER A 52 -5.13 -19.61 -7.50
N LEU A 53 -5.26 -18.37 -7.02
CA LEU A 53 -4.60 -17.23 -7.67
C LEU A 53 -3.06 -17.32 -7.50
N THR A 54 -2.38 -17.34 -8.63
CA THR A 54 -0.93 -17.30 -8.74
C THR A 54 -0.39 -15.87 -8.70
N GLN A 55 0.92 -15.72 -8.59
CA GLN A 55 1.59 -14.42 -8.74
C GLN A 55 1.24 -13.75 -10.07
N SER A 56 1.25 -14.50 -11.18
CA SER A 56 0.85 -13.99 -12.49
C SER A 56 -0.61 -13.56 -12.56
N ASP A 57 -1.51 -14.20 -11.79
CA ASP A 57 -2.91 -13.78 -11.70
C ASP A 57 -3.05 -12.45 -10.96
N ILE A 58 -2.24 -12.23 -9.93
CA ILE A 58 -2.18 -10.94 -9.21
C ILE A 58 -1.60 -9.86 -10.12
N ASP A 59 -0.54 -10.15 -10.88
CA ASP A 59 0.00 -9.23 -11.88
C ASP A 59 -1.02 -8.88 -12.97
N GLU A 60 -1.76 -9.89 -13.45
CA GLU A 60 -2.84 -9.69 -14.42
C GLU A 60 -3.96 -8.83 -13.83
N PHE A 61 -4.35 -9.06 -12.57
CA PHE A 61 -5.27 -8.20 -11.83
C PHE A 61 -4.72 -6.76 -11.72
N LEU A 62 -3.42 -6.59 -11.43
CA LEU A 62 -2.76 -5.28 -11.39
C LEU A 62 -2.64 -4.62 -12.77
N CYS A 63 -2.69 -5.38 -13.86
CA CYS A 63 -2.67 -4.84 -15.22
C CYS A 63 -4.06 -4.65 -15.84
N SER A 64 -5.11 -5.30 -15.34
CA SER A 64 -6.43 -5.36 -15.98
C SER A 64 -7.24 -4.05 -15.92
N SER A 65 -6.78 -3.07 -15.14
CA SER A 65 -7.43 -1.76 -15.04
C SER A 65 -6.90 -0.80 -16.12
N SER A 66 -7.80 -0.04 -16.72
CA SER A 66 -7.63 0.76 -17.94
C SER A 66 -6.61 1.92 -17.92
N THR A 67 -5.94 2.19 -16.80
CA THR A 67 -4.99 3.31 -16.67
C THR A 67 -3.54 2.84 -16.84
N ARG A 68 -2.82 3.51 -17.75
CA ARG A 68 -1.43 3.21 -18.16
C ARG A 68 -0.42 3.21 -16.99
N ALA A 69 -0.70 3.96 -15.92
CA ALA A 69 0.08 4.03 -14.68
C ALA A 69 0.10 2.71 -13.88
N ASN A 70 -0.83 1.79 -14.15
CA ASN A 70 -1.00 0.58 -13.35
C ASN A 70 -0.13 -0.60 -13.81
N ARG A 71 0.67 -0.42 -14.86
CA ARG A 71 1.70 -1.39 -15.26
C ARG A 71 2.98 -1.29 -14.44
N GLU A 72 3.07 -0.28 -13.57
CA GLU A 72 4.30 0.03 -12.85
C GLU A 72 4.45 -0.78 -11.55
N TRP A 73 3.44 -1.56 -11.15
CA TRP A 73 3.49 -2.41 -9.96
C TRP A 73 3.43 -3.88 -10.35
N THR A 74 4.34 -4.66 -9.77
CA THR A 74 4.43 -6.10 -9.97
C THR A 74 4.40 -6.82 -8.63
N CYS A 75 3.67 -7.93 -8.57
CA CYS A 75 3.72 -8.87 -7.48
C CYS A 75 5.05 -9.61 -7.54
N THR A 76 5.83 -9.53 -6.47
CA THR A 76 7.15 -10.19 -6.37
C THR A 76 7.15 -11.39 -5.45
N ARG A 77 6.16 -11.46 -4.54
CA ARG A 77 6.03 -12.57 -3.60
C ARG A 77 4.57 -12.81 -3.26
N THR A 78 4.21 -14.08 -3.17
CA THR A 78 2.93 -14.54 -2.65
C THR A 78 3.19 -15.65 -1.61
N SER A 79 2.52 -15.59 -0.47
CA SER A 79 2.56 -16.66 0.53
C SER A 79 1.23 -16.76 1.24
N ILE A 80 0.70 -17.98 1.38
CA ILE A 80 -0.53 -18.22 2.12
C ILE A 80 -0.22 -18.09 3.61
N ASP A 81 -1.07 -17.35 4.32
CA ASP A 81 -0.99 -17.25 5.77
C ASP A 81 -1.84 -18.37 6.39
N GLU A 82 -1.18 -19.44 6.81
CA GLU A 82 -1.80 -20.62 7.41
C GLU A 82 -2.33 -20.36 8.84
N HIS A 83 -1.90 -19.26 9.48
CA HIS A 83 -2.22 -18.93 10.87
C HIS A 83 -3.16 -17.73 10.97
N TYR A 84 -3.79 -17.32 9.86
CA TYR A 84 -4.68 -16.17 9.86
C TYR A 84 -5.95 -16.45 10.67
N GLU A 85 -6.08 -15.76 11.81
CA GLU A 85 -7.28 -15.77 12.64
C GLU A 85 -8.17 -14.58 12.28
N GLY A 86 -9.09 -14.78 11.34
CA GLY A 86 -10.04 -13.76 10.95
C GLY A 86 -11.23 -14.30 10.16
N PRO A 87 -12.19 -13.45 9.76
CA PRO A 87 -13.44 -13.87 9.14
C PRO A 87 -13.30 -14.32 7.67
N ALA A 88 -12.10 -14.24 7.09
CA ALA A 88 -11.84 -14.66 5.72
C ALA A 88 -11.55 -16.17 5.66
N MET A 89 -11.89 -16.82 4.55
CA MET A 89 -11.62 -18.24 4.35
C MET A 89 -10.12 -18.53 4.23
N ARG A 90 -9.38 -17.62 3.59
CA ARG A 90 -7.92 -17.63 3.49
C ARG A 90 -7.37 -16.21 3.45
N ALA A 91 -6.16 -16.04 3.96
CA ALA A 91 -5.37 -14.83 3.80
C ALA A 91 -4.11 -15.16 3.00
N VAL A 92 -3.78 -14.31 2.02
CA VAL A 92 -2.57 -14.46 1.21
C VAL A 92 -1.77 -13.19 1.28
N GLN A 93 -0.58 -13.30 1.85
CA GLN A 93 0.38 -12.21 1.89
C GLN A 93 0.97 -11.99 0.51
N ILE A 94 0.97 -10.75 0.06
CA ILE A 94 1.54 -10.33 -1.20
C ILE A 94 2.56 -9.21 -0.98
N SER A 95 3.61 -9.20 -1.79
CA SER A 95 4.54 -8.08 -1.88
C SER A 95 4.46 -7.49 -3.27
N LEU A 96 4.23 -6.19 -3.34
CA LEU A 96 4.15 -5.43 -4.59
C LEU A 96 5.37 -4.52 -4.68
N GLU A 97 6.07 -4.56 -5.80
CA GLU A 97 7.24 -3.72 -6.07
C GLU A 97 6.97 -2.83 -7.29
N HIS A 98 7.38 -1.57 -7.17
CA HIS A 98 7.31 -0.61 -8.25
C HIS A 98 8.49 -0.78 -9.22
N GLU A 99 8.24 -0.70 -10.53
CA GLU A 99 9.25 -0.98 -11.57
C GLU A 99 10.47 -0.03 -11.51
N SER A 100 10.24 1.25 -11.26
CA SER A 100 11.23 2.33 -11.37
C SER A 100 11.36 3.21 -10.12
N MET A 101 10.32 3.32 -9.29
CA MET A 101 10.34 4.20 -8.11
C MET A 101 11.26 3.63 -7.03
N LEU A 102 12.07 4.51 -6.42
CA LEU A 102 12.96 4.14 -5.33
C LEU A 102 12.29 4.35 -3.97
N TYR A 103 12.71 3.54 -3.00
CA TYR A 103 12.21 3.59 -1.64
C TYR A 103 12.40 4.97 -1.00
N ASP A 104 13.54 5.63 -1.24
CA ASP A 104 13.89 6.93 -0.64
C ASP A 104 13.42 8.14 -1.46
N ASP A 105 12.64 7.94 -2.53
CA ASP A 105 12.16 9.04 -3.36
C ASP A 105 11.16 9.92 -2.60
N SER A 106 11.34 11.24 -2.66
CA SER A 106 10.44 12.22 -2.05
C SER A 106 9.00 12.18 -2.57
N LEU A 107 8.78 11.66 -3.78
CA LEU A 107 7.47 11.57 -4.43
C LEU A 107 6.85 10.18 -4.35
N ARG A 108 7.42 9.26 -3.54
CA ARG A 108 6.95 7.87 -3.38
C ARG A 108 5.49 7.74 -2.95
N GLU A 109 4.92 8.77 -2.34
CA GLU A 109 3.52 8.79 -1.89
C GLU A 109 2.51 8.81 -3.04
N LEU A 110 2.87 9.39 -4.19
CA LEU A 110 2.00 9.47 -5.37
C LEU A 110 1.66 8.07 -5.94
N PRO A 111 2.62 7.21 -6.30
CA PRO A 111 2.30 5.89 -6.81
C PRO A 111 1.68 4.97 -5.74
N ILE A 112 1.97 5.19 -4.45
CA ILE A 112 1.29 4.49 -3.34
C ILE A 112 -0.21 4.80 -3.37
N ARG A 113 -0.57 6.09 -3.49
CA ARG A 113 -1.96 6.53 -3.55
C ARG A 113 -2.69 5.94 -4.75
N ASP A 114 -2.05 5.97 -5.92
CA ASP A 114 -2.63 5.42 -7.15
C ASP A 114 -2.84 3.91 -7.04
N LEU A 115 -1.90 3.18 -6.43
CA LEU A 115 -2.06 1.77 -6.10
C LEU A 115 -3.24 1.56 -5.13
N CYS A 116 -3.33 2.31 -4.03
CA CYS A 116 -4.42 2.15 -3.06
C CYS A 116 -5.80 2.36 -3.69
N ASN A 117 -5.95 3.35 -4.58
CA ASN A 117 -7.20 3.60 -5.32
C ASN A 117 -7.64 2.39 -6.14
N LYS A 118 -6.68 1.57 -6.59
CA LYS A 118 -6.96 0.34 -7.32
C LYS A 118 -7.31 -0.83 -6.39
N LEU A 119 -6.62 -0.94 -5.27
CA LEU A 119 -6.78 -2.06 -4.33
C LEU A 119 -8.04 -1.93 -3.46
N VAL A 120 -8.60 -0.72 -3.36
CA VAL A 120 -9.80 -0.45 -2.56
C VAL A 120 -11.03 -1.23 -3.05
N GLY A 121 -11.91 -1.57 -2.12
CA GLY A 121 -13.18 -2.23 -2.42
C GLY A 121 -13.11 -3.75 -2.43
N LEU A 122 -14.10 -4.34 -3.08
CA LEU A 122 -14.29 -5.78 -3.17
C LEU A 122 -14.11 -6.21 -4.62
N HIS A 123 -13.20 -7.15 -4.85
CA HIS A 123 -12.78 -7.56 -6.18
C HIS A 123 -13.36 -8.93 -6.54
N MET A 124 -13.72 -9.07 -7.81
CA MET A 124 -14.08 -10.33 -8.45
C MET A 124 -13.10 -10.56 -9.60
N PHE A 125 -12.29 -11.61 -9.52
CA PHE A 125 -11.33 -11.94 -10.57
C PHE A 125 -11.14 -13.45 -10.67
N LYS A 126 -11.25 -14.00 -11.88
CA LYS A 126 -11.20 -15.46 -12.15
C LYS A 126 -11.99 -16.28 -11.13
N GLU A 127 -13.26 -15.90 -10.91
CA GLU A 127 -14.19 -16.54 -9.96
C GLU A 127 -13.82 -16.41 -8.47
N HIS A 128 -12.73 -15.73 -8.14
CA HIS A 128 -12.34 -15.44 -6.76
C HIS A 128 -12.89 -14.10 -6.32
N ARG A 129 -13.54 -14.11 -5.15
CA ARG A 129 -13.98 -12.91 -4.46
C ARG A 129 -13.00 -12.60 -3.34
N PHE A 130 -12.38 -11.43 -3.39
CA PHE A 130 -11.40 -11.06 -2.38
C PHE A 130 -11.38 -9.56 -2.13
N ARG A 131 -10.83 -9.20 -0.98
CA ARG A 131 -10.53 -7.83 -0.59
C ARG A 131 -9.05 -7.72 -0.25
N ILE A 132 -8.45 -6.57 -0.54
CA ILE A 132 -7.06 -6.31 -0.22
C ILE A 132 -7.00 -5.36 0.96
N VAL A 133 -6.28 -5.76 2.00
CA VAL A 133 -6.04 -4.99 3.23
C VAL A 133 -4.54 -4.86 3.45
N PRO A 134 -4.07 -3.86 4.22
CA PRO A 134 -2.66 -3.82 4.53
C PRO A 134 -2.25 -4.93 5.50
N GLU A 135 -0.94 -5.12 5.62
CA GLU A 135 -0.40 -5.92 6.71
C GLU A 135 -0.81 -5.33 8.07
N GLN A 136 -1.10 -6.20 9.05
CA GLN A 136 -1.48 -5.75 10.38
C GLN A 136 -0.40 -4.90 11.02
N ALA A 137 -0.83 -3.87 11.75
CA ALA A 137 0.07 -2.96 12.43
C ALA A 137 0.88 -3.70 13.52
N SER A 138 2.13 -4.04 13.22
CA SER A 138 3.08 -4.65 14.17
C SER A 138 4.19 -3.66 14.53
N GLU A 139 4.80 -3.86 15.70
CA GLU A 139 5.99 -3.10 16.11
C GLU A 139 7.11 -3.34 15.09
N GLY A 140 7.45 -2.31 14.31
CA GLY A 140 8.52 -2.38 13.29
C GLY A 140 8.09 -2.19 11.84
N LEU A 141 6.84 -1.81 11.56
CA LEU A 141 6.47 -1.35 10.22
C LEU A 141 7.26 -0.09 9.83
N ASP A 142 7.86 -0.14 8.66
CA ASP A 142 8.59 0.98 8.08
C ASP A 142 7.64 2.09 7.61
N ASP A 143 8.20 3.27 7.37
CA ASP A 143 7.40 4.46 7.02
C ASP A 143 6.56 4.24 5.76
N VAL A 144 7.12 3.57 4.75
CA VAL A 144 6.40 3.25 3.50
C VAL A 144 5.21 2.32 3.76
N SER A 145 5.38 1.26 4.53
CA SER A 145 4.28 0.33 4.84
C SER A 145 3.21 1.01 5.69
N ARG A 146 3.61 1.93 6.59
CA ARG A 146 2.67 2.75 7.36
C ARG A 146 1.87 3.69 6.45
N THR A 147 2.53 4.40 5.54
CA THR A 147 1.88 5.28 4.57
C THR A 147 0.91 4.50 3.68
N PHE A 148 1.36 3.38 3.10
CA PHE A 148 0.52 2.50 2.28
C PHE A 148 -0.69 1.99 3.05
N GLY A 149 -0.48 1.45 4.25
CA GLY A 149 -1.56 0.88 5.04
C GLY A 149 -2.59 1.91 5.48
N SER A 150 -2.12 3.08 5.92
CA SER A 150 -2.99 4.18 6.30
C SER A 150 -3.79 4.70 5.12
N CYS A 151 -3.14 4.89 3.96
CA CYS A 151 -3.79 5.31 2.73
C CYS A 151 -4.86 4.31 2.27
N LEU A 152 -4.54 3.01 2.26
CA LEU A 152 -5.47 1.97 1.83
C LEU A 152 -6.69 1.86 2.75
N VAL A 153 -6.49 1.88 4.07
CA VAL A 153 -7.57 1.80 5.07
C VAL A 153 -8.50 3.01 4.95
N LEU A 154 -7.93 4.21 4.79
CA LEU A 154 -8.72 5.41 4.59
C LEU A 154 -9.46 5.44 3.25
N MET A 155 -8.88 4.90 2.19
CA MET A 155 -9.60 4.75 0.92
C MET A 155 -10.76 3.76 1.04
N HIS A 156 -10.63 2.69 1.82
CA HIS A 156 -11.77 1.79 2.10
C HIS A 156 -12.88 2.51 2.88
N LEU A 157 -12.53 3.37 3.84
CA LEU A 157 -13.50 4.21 4.54
C LEU A 157 -14.24 5.12 3.55
N ARG A 158 -13.51 5.75 2.63
CA ARG A 158 -14.06 6.60 1.58
C ARG A 158 -14.99 5.81 0.64
N ASP A 159 -14.58 4.66 0.16
CA ASP A 159 -15.39 3.78 -0.71
C ASP A 159 -16.69 3.33 -0.02
N ILE A 160 -16.63 2.98 1.27
CA ILE A 160 -17.81 2.65 2.07
C ILE A 160 -18.74 3.87 2.19
N TYR A 161 -18.18 5.04 2.49
CA TYR A 161 -18.93 6.29 2.58
C TYR A 161 -19.64 6.62 1.26
N GLU A 162 -18.92 6.61 0.13
CA GLU A 162 -19.46 6.96 -1.18
C GLU A 162 -20.60 6.02 -1.58
N ARG A 163 -20.46 4.70 -1.34
CA ARG A 163 -21.51 3.70 -1.60
C ARG A 163 -22.74 3.86 -0.72
N CYS A 164 -22.57 4.33 0.52
CA CYS A 164 -23.68 4.63 1.40
C CYS A 164 -24.34 5.98 1.04
N SER A 165 -23.58 6.97 0.57
CA SER A 165 -24.09 8.29 0.21
C SER A 165 -24.76 8.36 -1.17
N GLY A 166 -24.48 7.42 -2.06
CA GLY A 166 -25.02 7.37 -3.42
C GLY A 166 -26.45 6.82 -3.55
N ASN A 167 -27.14 6.55 -2.44
CA ASN A 167 -28.58 6.32 -2.46
C ASN A 167 -29.30 7.68 -2.50
N ASP A 168 -29.81 8.05 -3.67
CA ASP A 168 -30.60 9.25 -3.97
C ASP A 168 -31.92 9.33 -3.16
N SER A 169 -31.85 9.56 -1.85
CA SER A 169 -32.92 10.26 -1.14
C SER A 169 -32.47 11.71 -0.93
N ASP A 170 -32.88 12.57 -1.85
CA ASP A 170 -32.59 14.02 -1.96
C ASP A 170 -33.00 14.88 -0.74
N ASP A 171 -33.41 14.27 0.39
CA ASP A 171 -33.88 14.99 1.58
C ASP A 171 -33.38 14.44 2.92
N GLU A 172 -32.56 13.38 2.94
CA GLU A 172 -32.09 12.80 4.20
C GLU A 172 -30.70 13.32 4.55
N ARG A 173 -30.68 14.29 5.46
CA ARG A 173 -29.50 14.53 6.31
C ARG A 173 -29.13 13.17 6.90
N TYR A 174 -27.93 12.67 6.59
CA TYR A 174 -27.34 11.55 7.33
C TYR A 174 -27.56 11.80 8.81
N SER A 175 -28.33 10.93 9.46
CA SER A 175 -28.54 11.03 10.88
C SER A 175 -27.21 10.71 11.57
N ASP A 176 -26.99 11.24 12.77
CA ASP A 176 -25.78 10.87 13.54
C ASP A 176 -25.71 9.33 13.72
N ASP A 177 -26.87 8.65 13.79
CA ASP A 177 -26.98 7.20 13.86
C ASP A 177 -26.39 6.49 12.61
N ASP A 178 -26.58 7.04 11.40
CA ASP A 178 -26.00 6.48 10.17
C ASP A 178 -24.47 6.57 10.15
N ILE A 179 -23.93 7.68 10.67
CA ILE A 179 -22.49 7.88 10.84
C ILE A 179 -21.94 6.88 11.86
N PHE A 180 -22.63 6.69 12.99
CA PHE A 180 -22.24 5.69 13.99
C PHE A 180 -22.29 4.26 13.43
N HIS A 181 -23.32 3.92 12.66
CA HIS A 181 -23.43 2.62 12.02
C HIS A 181 -22.29 2.36 11.03
N LEU A 182 -21.93 3.36 10.21
CA LEU A 182 -20.81 3.29 9.28
C LEU A 182 -19.47 3.12 10.02
N LEU A 183 -19.22 3.95 11.03
CA LEU A 183 -18.00 3.88 11.85
C LEU A 183 -17.88 2.54 12.57
N ARG A 184 -18.99 2.02 13.13
CA ARG A 184 -19.00 0.73 13.78
C ARG A 184 -18.70 -0.40 12.81
N ARG A 185 -19.33 -0.39 11.63
CA ARG A 185 -19.04 -1.37 10.57
C ARG A 185 -17.58 -1.31 10.15
N PHE A 186 -17.08 -0.11 9.90
CA PHE A 186 -15.69 0.11 9.53
C PHE A 186 -14.71 -0.37 10.60
N THR A 187 -14.97 -0.05 11.87
CA THR A 187 -14.11 -0.47 12.99
C THR A 187 -14.15 -1.99 13.19
N ASN A 188 -15.30 -2.63 12.99
CA ASN A 188 -15.39 -4.09 13.04
C ASN A 188 -14.57 -4.76 11.91
N GLU A 189 -14.59 -4.18 10.70
CA GLU A 189 -13.91 -4.75 9.54
C GLU A 189 -12.41 -4.39 9.49
N TYR A 190 -12.04 -3.18 9.92
CA TYR A 190 -10.70 -2.63 9.75
C TYR A 190 -9.98 -2.25 11.06
N GLY A 191 -10.62 -2.42 12.23
CA GLY A 191 -10.08 -2.02 13.53
C GLY A 191 -8.66 -2.50 13.81
N VAL A 192 -8.34 -3.73 13.40
CA VAL A 192 -6.99 -4.31 13.55
C VAL A 192 -5.93 -3.60 12.70
N TYR A 193 -6.32 -2.92 11.62
CA TYR A 193 -5.45 -2.15 10.73
C TYR A 193 -5.45 -0.64 11.06
N ILE A 194 -6.37 -0.17 11.92
CA ILE A 194 -6.57 1.23 12.29
C ILE A 194 -5.55 1.74 13.31
N LYS A 195 -4.92 0.85 14.10
CA LYS A 195 -3.96 1.22 15.17
C LYS A 195 -2.76 2.06 14.69
N SER A 196 -2.50 2.12 13.39
CA SER A 196 -1.43 2.92 12.77
C SER A 196 -1.87 4.29 12.22
N LEU A 197 -3.16 4.66 12.30
CA LEU A 197 -3.71 5.90 11.73
C LEU A 197 -3.42 7.17 12.56
N SER A 198 -2.43 7.14 13.46
CA SER A 198 -2.09 8.28 14.34
C SER A 198 -1.36 9.44 13.64
N ASP A 199 -1.19 9.38 12.31
CA ASP A 199 -0.30 10.26 11.58
C ASP A 199 -1.08 11.31 10.78
N GLU A 200 -0.81 12.60 11.04
CA GLU A 200 -1.50 13.75 10.45
C GLU A 200 -1.40 13.76 8.90
N LYS A 201 -0.32 13.17 8.36
CA LYS A 201 -0.07 13.02 6.92
C LYS A 201 -1.13 12.22 6.16
N VAL A 202 -1.84 11.33 6.85
CA VAL A 202 -2.78 10.42 6.22
C VAL A 202 -4.01 11.17 5.67
N LEU A 203 -4.37 12.28 6.31
CA LEU A 203 -5.44 13.17 5.84
C LEU A 203 -5.02 14.00 4.62
N GLU A 204 -3.74 14.34 4.49
CA GLU A 204 -3.21 15.07 3.33
C GLU A 204 -3.18 14.18 2.08
N ILE A 205 -2.87 12.88 2.23
CA ILE A 205 -2.74 11.93 1.12
C ILE A 205 -4.07 11.67 0.39
N LEU A 206 -5.18 11.58 1.12
CA LEU A 206 -6.51 11.41 0.52
C LEU A 206 -6.93 12.61 -0.37
N GLY A 207 -6.26 13.75 -0.22
CA GLY A 207 -6.66 15.01 -0.81
C GLY A 207 -7.89 15.63 -0.13
N PRO A 208 -8.28 16.85 -0.51
CA PRO A 208 -9.45 17.50 0.05
C PRO A 208 -10.71 16.77 -0.40
N ILE A 209 -11.31 15.99 0.50
CA ILE A 209 -12.67 15.51 0.30
C ILE A 209 -13.58 16.71 0.58
N ALA A 210 -14.16 17.26 -0.49
CA ALA A 210 -14.97 18.46 -0.44
C ALA A 210 -16.26 18.30 0.39
N ASP A 211 -16.63 17.06 0.75
CA ASP A 211 -17.80 16.78 1.56
C ASP A 211 -17.52 16.99 3.06
N PRO A 212 -18.14 18.01 3.70
CA PRO A 212 -17.95 18.28 5.12
C PRO A 212 -18.40 17.12 6.03
N ARG A 213 -19.27 16.22 5.54
CA ARG A 213 -19.73 15.04 6.28
C ARG A 213 -18.61 14.01 6.45
N PHE A 214 -17.84 13.76 5.40
CA PHE A 214 -16.67 12.88 5.50
C PHE A 214 -15.63 13.43 6.47
N GLY A 215 -15.45 14.76 6.50
CA GLY A 215 -14.63 15.44 7.51
C GLY A 215 -15.08 15.17 8.95
N ARG A 216 -16.39 15.10 9.22
CA ARG A 216 -16.90 14.72 10.54
C ARG A 216 -16.58 13.26 10.90
N ILE A 217 -16.75 12.33 9.95
CA ILE A 217 -16.43 10.90 10.15
C ILE A 217 -14.94 10.74 10.51
N LEU A 218 -14.04 11.42 9.80
CA LEU A 218 -12.61 11.41 10.10
C LEU A 218 -12.28 11.97 11.49
N ASN A 219 -12.95 13.06 11.89
CA ASN A 219 -12.76 13.64 13.22
C ASN A 219 -13.25 12.70 14.34
N GLU A 220 -14.40 12.05 14.16
CA GLU A 220 -14.91 11.07 15.11
C GLU A 220 -14.01 9.83 15.20
N LEU A 221 -13.49 9.35 14.07
CA LEU A 221 -12.53 8.25 14.04
C LEU A 221 -11.23 8.62 14.78
N SER A 222 -10.71 9.83 14.57
CA SER A 222 -9.55 10.36 15.28
C SER A 222 -9.78 10.50 16.79
N ASN A 223 -10.94 11.01 17.19
CA ASN A 223 -11.33 11.13 18.60
C ASN A 223 -11.54 9.76 19.27
N GLY A 224 -12.13 8.80 18.56
CA GLY A 224 -12.32 7.42 19.01
C GLY A 224 -11.00 6.70 19.25
N MET A 225 -10.04 6.85 18.33
CA MET A 225 -8.68 6.30 18.51
C MET A 225 -7.95 6.91 19.72
N ARG A 226 -8.08 8.22 19.94
CA ARG A 226 -7.48 8.89 21.12
C ARG A 226 -8.10 8.46 22.44
N ARG A 227 -9.36 8.01 22.43
CA ARG A 227 -10.09 7.54 23.62
C ARG A 227 -9.92 6.05 23.89
N GLY A 228 -9.15 5.34 23.05
CA GLY A 228 -8.89 3.91 23.23
C GLY A 228 -10.14 3.06 23.01
N LEU A 229 -10.79 3.23 21.85
CA LEU A 229 -11.56 2.13 21.26
C LEU A 229 -10.69 0.87 21.14
#